data_AF-A0A1J5DJV6-F1
#
_entry.id   AF-A0A1J5DJV6-F1
#
_cell.length_a   1.000
_cell.length_b   1.000
_cell.length_c   1.000
_cell.angle_alpha   90.00
_cell.angle_beta   90.00
_cell.angle_gamma   90.00
#
_symmetry.space_group_name_H-M   'P 1'
#
loop_
_entity.id
_entity.type
_entity.pdbx_description
1 polymer ?
#
loop_
_entity_poly.entity_id
_entity_poly.type
_entity_poly.pdbx_seq_one_letter_code
_entity_poly.pdbx_strand_id
1 'polypeptide(L)'
;MKVEFYYDSTVAPGSAYPCDIAKTVALVEQLAAKGVNAKATDLKGQQVAFMTYNSSVTGPKAQVRAVFGAKGALQEDFGKTVPALLLFEKDADRYPTEVFPRTDKELERLLGCEEAAKNLLAKA
;
A
#
# COMPACT_ATOMS: atom_id res chain seq x y z
N MET A 1 12.50 8.56 3.92
CA MET A 1 11.60 7.66 3.18
C MET A 1 10.53 7.22 4.14
N LYS A 2 9.28 7.38 3.73
CA LYS A 2 8.11 7.05 4.55
C LYS A 2 7.31 5.93 3.90
N VAL A 3 6.83 5.00 4.71
CA VAL A 3 6.03 3.84 4.29
C VAL A 3 4.75 3.81 5.10
N GLU A 4 3.61 3.74 4.43
CA GLU A 4 2.30 3.66 5.08
C GLU A 4 1.56 2.43 4.55
N PHE A 5 1.19 1.51 5.43
CA PHE A 5 0.35 0.36 5.12
C PHE A 5 -1.04 0.55 5.71
N TYR A 6 -2.07 0.46 4.89
CA TYR A 6 -3.47 0.54 5.28
C TYR A 6 -4.13 -0.82 5.03
N TYR A 7 -4.79 -1.34 6.07
CA TYR A 7 -5.48 -2.62 6.03
C TYR A 7 -6.69 -2.58 6.96
N ASP A 8 -7.54 -3.59 6.88
CA ASP A 8 -8.70 -3.76 7.75
C ASP A 8 -8.66 -5.15 8.33
N SER A 9 -8.46 -5.26 9.64
CA SER A 9 -8.40 -6.57 10.33
C SER A 9 -9.75 -7.30 10.36
N THR A 10 -10.85 -6.61 10.05
CA THR A 10 -12.21 -7.15 10.09
C THR A 10 -12.69 -7.67 8.74
N VAL A 11 -11.94 -7.41 7.66
CA VAL A 11 -12.32 -7.77 6.29
C VAL A 11 -11.17 -8.52 5.62
N ALA A 12 -11.46 -9.67 5.02
CA ALA A 12 -10.46 -10.41 4.25
C ALA A 12 -10.15 -9.66 2.93
N PRO A 13 -8.87 -9.64 2.49
CA PRO A 13 -8.52 -9.14 1.16
C PRO A 13 -9.25 -9.90 0.06
N GLY A 14 -9.66 -9.17 -0.99
CA GLY A 14 -10.33 -9.74 -2.15
C GLY A 14 -9.41 -10.66 -2.94
N SER A 15 -9.98 -11.67 -3.59
CA SER A 15 -9.21 -12.67 -4.37
C SER A 15 -8.38 -12.09 -5.51
N ALA A 16 -8.81 -10.95 -6.08
CA ALA A 16 -8.06 -10.22 -7.10
C ALA A 16 -6.80 -9.53 -6.56
N TYR A 17 -6.75 -9.27 -5.25
CA TYR A 17 -5.70 -8.52 -4.58
C TYR A 17 -5.29 -9.20 -3.27
N PRO A 18 -4.76 -10.44 -3.34
CA PRO A 18 -4.46 -11.22 -2.15
C PRO A 18 -3.34 -10.58 -1.33
N CYS A 19 -3.45 -10.68 -0.01
CA CYS A 19 -2.46 -10.16 0.93
C CYS A 19 -2.53 -10.93 2.24
N ASP A 20 -1.40 -11.41 2.76
CA ASP A 20 -1.30 -11.81 4.17
C ASP A 20 -1.10 -10.54 5.00
N ILE A 21 -2.19 -10.08 5.64
CA ILE A 21 -2.19 -8.85 6.43
C ILE A 21 -1.21 -8.96 7.61
N ALA A 22 -1.27 -10.04 8.38
CA ALA A 22 -0.46 -10.20 9.59
C ALA A 22 1.04 -10.20 9.24
N LYS A 23 1.40 -10.92 8.18
CA LYS A 23 2.78 -10.94 7.69
C LYS A 23 3.23 -9.59 7.15
N THR A 24 2.37 -8.88 6.44
CA THR A 24 2.70 -7.54 5.91
C THR A 24 2.89 -6.53 7.03
N VAL A 25 2.04 -6.56 8.07
CA VAL A 25 2.22 -5.74 9.29
C VAL A 25 3.59 -6.02 9.92
N ALA A 26 3.95 -7.30 10.11
CA ALA A 26 5.24 -7.67 10.69
C ALA A 26 6.44 -7.18 9.84
N LEU A 27 6.31 -7.13 8.51
CA LEU A 27 7.33 -6.58 7.62
C LEU A 27 7.46 -5.05 7.78
N VAL A 28 6.34 -4.34 7.90
CA VAL A 28 6.32 -2.88 8.12
C VAL A 28 6.91 -2.53 9.49
N GLU A 29 6.62 -3.31 10.53
CA GLU A 29 7.22 -3.14 11.85
C GLU A 29 8.73 -3.38 11.83
N GLN A 30 9.22 -4.36 11.05
CA GLN A 30 10.65 -4.56 10.85
C GLN A 30 11.33 -3.39 10.12
N LEU A 31 10.66 -2.79 9.13
CA LEU A 31 11.13 -1.55 8.49
C LEU A 31 11.25 -0.42 9.51
N ALA A 32 10.25 -0.25 10.38
CA ALA A 32 10.27 0.74 11.44
C ALA A 32 11.43 0.51 12.43
N ALA A 33 11.67 -0.75 12.82
CA ALA A 33 12.79 -1.12 13.68
C ALA A 33 14.17 -0.82 13.07
N LYS A 34 14.27 -0.76 11.73
CA LYS A 34 15.48 -0.34 11.00
C LYS A 34 15.60 1.18 10.82
N GLY A 35 14.70 1.97 11.40
CA GLY A 35 14.73 3.44 11.33
C GLY A 35 14.05 4.03 10.09
N VAL A 36 13.34 3.23 9.29
CA VAL A 36 12.44 3.77 8.26
C VAL A 36 11.21 4.34 8.95
N ASN A 37 10.69 5.48 8.48
CA ASN A 37 9.41 6.02 8.95
C ASN A 37 8.26 5.15 8.38
N ALA A 38 8.03 4.00 8.98
CA ALA A 38 7.10 2.98 8.51
C ALA A 38 5.96 2.80 9.51
N LYS A 39 4.71 2.80 9.02
CA LYS A 39 3.51 2.65 9.86
C LYS A 39 2.47 1.76 9.21
N ALA A 40 1.93 0.83 9.98
CA ALA A 40 0.73 0.07 9.63
C ALA A 40 -0.50 0.66 10.33
N THR A 41 -1.60 0.83 9.60
CA THR A 41 -2.84 1.43 10.08
C THR A 41 -4.00 0.48 9.80
N ASP A 42 -4.60 -0.04 10.86
CA ASP A 42 -5.82 -0.85 10.83
C ASP A 42 -7.05 0.06 10.77
N LEU A 43 -7.88 -0.09 9.74
CA LEU A 43 -9.07 0.72 9.50
C LEU A 43 -10.29 0.23 10.29
N LYS A 44 -10.37 -1.06 10.67
CA LYS A 44 -11.46 -1.63 11.46
C LYS A 44 -12.87 -1.21 11.00
N GLY A 45 -13.14 -1.31 9.71
CA GLY A 45 -14.40 -0.95 9.06
C GLY A 45 -14.52 0.53 8.66
N GLN A 46 -13.63 1.40 9.14
CA GLN A 46 -13.64 2.82 8.79
C GLN A 46 -13.14 3.06 7.36
N GLN A 47 -13.63 4.12 6.73
CA GLN A 47 -13.05 4.58 5.47
C GLN A 47 -11.80 5.40 5.74
N VAL A 48 -10.80 5.26 4.88
CA VAL A 48 -9.64 6.14 4.89
C VAL A 48 -10.06 7.58 4.57
N ALA A 49 -9.31 8.56 5.07
CA ALA A 49 -9.48 9.94 4.68
C ALA A 49 -9.37 10.11 3.16
N PHE A 50 -10.29 10.87 2.56
CA PHE A 50 -10.32 11.11 1.11
C PHE A 50 -8.97 11.58 0.56
N MET A 51 -8.27 12.44 1.31
CA MET A 51 -6.96 12.95 0.90
C MET A 51 -5.89 11.87 0.76
N THR A 52 -5.92 10.84 1.62
CA THR A 52 -5.01 9.69 1.55
C THR A 52 -5.30 8.88 0.28
N TYR A 53 -6.56 8.52 0.06
CA TYR A 53 -6.98 7.80 -1.16
C TYR A 53 -6.66 8.61 -2.43
N ASN A 54 -7.00 9.90 -2.46
CA ASN A 54 -6.69 10.74 -3.62
C ASN A 54 -5.19 10.80 -3.88
N SER A 55 -4.36 10.91 -2.82
CA SER A 55 -2.90 10.91 -2.98
C SER A 55 -2.36 9.61 -3.57
N SER A 56 -2.95 8.45 -3.25
CA SER A 56 -2.51 7.16 -3.78
C SER A 56 -2.86 6.98 -5.25
N VAL A 57 -3.89 7.67 -5.74
CA VAL A 57 -4.31 7.67 -7.15
C VAL A 57 -3.52 8.71 -7.97
N THR A 58 -3.26 9.89 -7.40
CA THR A 58 -2.63 11.01 -8.14
C THR A 58 -1.10 11.03 -8.04
N GLY A 59 -0.53 10.48 -6.97
CA GLY A 59 0.89 10.57 -6.67
C GLY A 59 1.79 9.78 -7.61
N PRO A 60 1.57 8.45 -7.76
CA PRO A 60 2.44 7.62 -8.59
C PRO A 60 2.42 8.04 -10.06
N LYS A 61 3.57 7.90 -10.72
CA LYS A 61 3.67 8.13 -12.17
C LYS A 61 2.70 7.19 -12.91
N ALA A 62 2.17 7.66 -14.04
CA ALA A 62 1.18 6.91 -14.84
C ALA A 62 1.60 5.46 -15.18
N GLN A 63 2.91 5.21 -15.32
CA GLN A 63 3.48 3.91 -15.66
C GLN A 63 3.46 2.89 -14.52
N VAL A 64 3.35 3.35 -13.26
CA VAL A 64 3.36 2.53 -12.05
C VAL A 64 2.08 2.74 -11.22
N ARG A 65 1.00 3.16 -11.86
CA ARG A 65 -0.28 3.41 -11.18
C ARG A 65 -0.78 2.14 -10.52
N ALA A 66 -1.15 2.29 -9.25
CA ALA A 66 -1.78 1.25 -8.47
C ALA A 66 -3.16 0.87 -9.04
N VAL A 67 -3.71 -0.20 -8.48
CA VAL A 67 -5.04 -0.71 -8.87
C VAL A 67 -6.18 0.21 -8.43
N PHE A 68 -5.91 1.31 -7.71
CA PHE A 68 -6.91 2.23 -7.18
C PHE A 68 -7.40 3.25 -8.24
N GLY A 69 -8.69 3.58 -8.20
CA GLY A 69 -9.34 4.56 -9.08
C GLY A 69 -10.28 3.92 -10.11
N ALA A 70 -10.66 4.70 -11.14
CA ALA A 70 -11.77 4.40 -12.07
C ALA A 70 -11.64 3.10 -12.90
N LYS A 71 -10.51 2.38 -12.81
CA LYS A 71 -10.26 1.12 -13.52
C LYS A 71 -9.95 -0.06 -12.58
N GLY A 72 -10.15 0.10 -11.27
CA GLY A 72 -9.94 -0.96 -10.30
C GLY A 72 -10.64 -0.65 -8.98
N ALA A 73 -9.91 -0.71 -7.87
CA ALA A 73 -10.44 -0.56 -6.52
C ALA A 73 -10.86 0.89 -6.22
N LEU A 74 -12.08 1.08 -5.74
CA LEU A 74 -12.61 2.39 -5.38
C LEU A 74 -12.16 2.81 -3.98
N GLN A 75 -12.51 4.02 -3.56
CA GLN A 75 -12.18 4.50 -2.21
C GLN A 75 -12.70 3.59 -1.11
N GLU A 76 -13.87 2.99 -1.32
CA GLU A 76 -14.50 2.08 -0.36
C GLU A 76 -13.73 0.77 -0.17
N ASP A 77 -12.98 0.34 -1.17
CA ASP A 77 -12.13 -0.85 -1.13
C ASP A 77 -10.76 -0.57 -0.50
N PHE A 78 -10.32 0.69 -0.50
CA PHE A 78 -8.98 1.11 -0.10
C PHE A 78 -8.71 0.76 1.36
N GLY A 79 -7.65 -0.03 1.57
CA GLY A 79 -7.27 -0.53 2.88
C GLY A 79 -8.26 -1.54 3.45
N LYS A 80 -9.28 -1.99 2.71
CA LYS A 80 -10.25 -3.00 3.13
C LYS A 80 -10.08 -4.29 2.34
N THR A 81 -10.99 -4.54 1.40
CA THR A 81 -10.88 -5.61 0.40
C THR A 81 -9.63 -5.46 -0.44
N VAL A 82 -9.04 -4.26 -0.53
CA VAL A 82 -7.76 -4.01 -1.19
C VAL A 82 -6.81 -3.29 -0.24
N PRO A 83 -5.94 -4.03 0.49
CA PRO A 83 -4.90 -3.45 1.32
C PRO A 83 -4.02 -2.51 0.50
N ALA A 84 -3.51 -1.44 1.10
CA ALA A 84 -2.74 -0.43 0.38
C ALA A 84 -1.40 -0.17 1.05
N LEU A 85 -0.30 -0.28 0.30
CA LEU A 85 1.04 0.09 0.75
C LEU A 85 1.53 1.30 -0.07
N LEU A 86 1.73 2.43 0.60
CA LEU A 86 2.16 3.69 0.02
C LEU A 86 3.62 3.93 0.39
N LEU A 87 4.44 4.27 -0.60
CA LEU A 87 5.85 4.61 -0.42
C LEU A 87 6.06 6.06 -0.83
N PHE A 88 6.75 6.80 0.02
CA PHE A 88 7.11 8.20 -0.18
C PHE A 88 8.63 8.32 -0.14
N GLU A 89 9.20 9.03 -1.11
CA GLU A 89 10.64 9.24 -1.18
C GLU A 89 11.16 9.94 0.09
N LYS A 90 10.44 10.99 0.53
CA LYS A 90 10.75 11.76 1.74
C LYS A 90 9.53 11.83 2.66
N ASP A 91 9.81 12.04 3.94
CA ASP A 91 8.78 12.03 4.99
C ASP A 91 7.81 13.20 4.86
N ALA A 92 8.30 14.35 4.36
CA ALA A 92 7.51 15.55 4.11
C ALA A 92 6.73 15.50 2.80
N ASP A 93 6.89 14.45 1.98
CA ASP A 93 6.22 14.39 0.69
C ASP A 93 4.72 14.18 0.88
N ARG A 94 3.95 14.97 0.14
CA ARG A 94 2.48 14.91 0.13
C ARG A 94 1.95 13.73 -0.68
N TYR A 95 2.72 13.26 -1.65
CA TYR A 95 2.28 12.24 -2.60
C TYR A 95 3.24 11.04 -2.58
N PRO A 96 2.71 9.81 -2.55
CA PRO A 96 3.55 8.63 -2.68
C PRO A 96 4.12 8.54 -4.09
N THR A 97 5.37 8.09 -4.20
CA THR A 97 6.04 7.80 -5.47
C THR A 97 5.62 6.43 -6.01
N GLU A 98 5.35 5.49 -5.11
CA GLU A 98 4.86 4.15 -5.44
C GLU A 98 3.69 3.75 -4.54
N VAL A 99 2.75 3.00 -5.10
CA VAL A 99 1.60 2.45 -4.38
C VAL A 99 1.38 1.01 -4.81
N PHE A 100 1.08 0.16 -3.84
CA PHE A 100 0.77 -1.26 -4.03
C PHE A 100 -0.60 -1.59 -3.42
N PRO A 101 -1.31 -2.62 -3.94
CA PRO A 101 -0.89 -3.45 -5.07
C PRO A 101 -0.96 -2.69 -6.40
N ARG A 102 -0.13 -3.09 -7.35
CA ARG A 102 -0.13 -2.55 -8.72
C ARG A 102 0.13 -3.64 -9.74
N THR A 103 -0.32 -3.42 -10.97
CA THR A 103 0.14 -4.22 -12.10
C THR A 103 1.53 -3.72 -12.49
N ASP A 104 2.54 -4.54 -12.24
CA ASP A 104 3.91 -4.19 -12.57
C ASP A 104 4.22 -4.58 -14.01
N LYS A 105 4.71 -3.60 -14.80
CA LYS A 105 4.95 -3.80 -16.23
C LYS A 105 6.18 -4.63 -16.52
N GLU A 106 7.18 -4.60 -15.66
CA GLU A 106 8.42 -5.35 -15.85
C GLU A 106 8.24 -6.81 -15.45
N LEU A 107 7.44 -7.06 -14.40
CA LEU A 107 7.12 -8.41 -13.94
C LEU A 107 5.93 -9.05 -14.70
N GLU A 108 5.23 -8.28 -15.53
CA GLU A 108 4.00 -8.66 -16.24
C GLU A 108 2.93 -9.30 -15.35
N ARG A 109 2.86 -8.90 -14.07
CA ARG A 109 1.91 -9.44 -13.09
C ARG A 109 1.57 -8.43 -11.99
N LEU A 110 0.60 -8.80 -11.17
CA LEU A 110 0.31 -8.07 -9.93
C LEU A 110 1.51 -8.18 -8.97
N LEU A 111 1.98 -7.03 -8.50
CA LEU A 111 2.91 -6.92 -7.38
C LEU A 111 2.11 -6.50 -6.14
N GLY A 112 1.99 -7.42 -5.18
CA GLY A 112 1.19 -7.25 -3.96
C GLY A 112 1.93 -6.49 -2.84
N CYS A 113 1.17 -6.09 -1.80
CA CYS A 113 1.70 -5.36 -0.65
C CYS A 113 2.76 -6.15 0.14
N GLU A 114 2.53 -7.45 0.36
CA GLU A 114 3.48 -8.30 1.09
C GLU A 114 4.83 -8.39 0.38
N GLU A 115 4.81 -8.69 -0.92
CA GLU A 115 6.02 -8.80 -1.72
C GLU A 115 6.75 -7.46 -1.82
N ALA A 116 6.01 -6.35 -2.01
CA ALA A 116 6.59 -5.02 -2.00
C ALA A 116 7.26 -4.68 -0.66
N ALA A 117 6.59 -4.95 0.47
CA ALA A 117 7.16 -4.72 1.80
C ALA A 117 8.42 -5.57 2.05
N LYS A 118 8.42 -6.84 1.59
CA LYS A 118 9.59 -7.72 1.67
C LYS A 118 10.76 -7.19 0.82
N ASN A 119 10.49 -6.73 -0.39
CA ASN A 119 11.50 -6.17 -1.29
C ASN A 119 12.10 -4.87 -0.74
N LEU A 120 11.30 -4.05 -0.05
CA LEU A 120 11.80 -2.86 0.65
C LEU A 120 12.70 -3.24 1.82
N LEU A 121 12.29 -4.20 2.65
CA LEU A 121 13.05 -4.62 3.82
C LEU A 121 14.42 -5.21 3.46
N ALA A 122 14.53 -5.86 2.30
CA ALA A 122 15.79 -6.37 1.75
C ALA A 122 16.75 -5.26 1.28
N LYS A 123 16.23 -4.04 1.00
CA LYS A 123 17.00 -2.88 0.55
C LYS A 123 17.30 -1.88 1.68
N ALA A 124 16.60 -1.98 2.80
CA ALA A 124 16.75 -1.14 4.00
C ALA A 124 17.78 -1.70 4.97
#